data_AF-A0AAD9E4T9-F1
#
_entry.id   AF-A0AAD9E4T9-F1
#
_cell.length_a   1.000
_cell.length_b   1.000
_cell.length_c   1.000
_cell.angle_alpha   90.00
_cell.angle_beta   90.00
_cell.angle_gamma   90.00
#
_symmetry.space_group_name_H-M   'P 1'
#
loop_
_entity.id
_entity.type
_entity.pdbx_description
1 polymer ?
#
loop_
_entity_poly.entity_id
_entity_poly.type
_entity_poly.pdbx_seq_one_letter_code
_entity_poly.pdbx_strand_id
1 'polypeptide(L)'
;EACKQVPESQQYPTLAHLKRQSKALAFQTFADRWPSLCPRQYADLGTVPRPKPPELCLPRHLLGRLYMATSHHGDFTVCHETFGHQDALLYCGRGKPKTPVRSYFCKRGRKATPRHLRQKMSKASVDFLLGTAKGASLLCECMEATNFFTEICPTH
;
A
#
# COMPACT_ATOMS: atom_id res chain seq x y z
N GLU A 1 -10.99 -60.05 28.10
CA GLU A 1 -11.24 -58.59 28.10
C GLU A 1 -11.16 -58.08 26.67
N ALA A 2 -12.26 -57.53 26.14
CA ALA A 2 -12.30 -57.03 24.78
C ALA A 2 -12.00 -55.52 24.78
N CYS A 3 -10.82 -55.13 24.28
CA CYS A 3 -10.47 -53.74 24.05
C CYS A 3 -11.42 -53.13 23.01
N LYS A 4 -12.32 -52.25 23.46
CA LYS A 4 -13.16 -51.43 22.58
C LYS A 4 -12.26 -50.45 21.83
N GLN A 5 -12.12 -50.66 20.52
CA GLN A 5 -11.55 -49.66 19.62
C GLN A 5 -12.51 -48.45 19.56
N VAL A 6 -12.01 -47.27 19.92
CA VAL A 6 -12.73 -46.00 19.76
C VAL A 6 -12.68 -45.64 18.26
N PRO A 7 -13.81 -45.26 17.62
CA PRO A 7 -13.79 -44.88 16.22
C PRO A 7 -12.97 -43.60 16.05
N GLU A 8 -12.08 -43.62 15.07
CA GLU A 8 -11.22 -42.51 14.69
C GLU A 8 -12.05 -41.25 14.46
N SER A 9 -11.87 -40.23 15.31
CA SER A 9 -12.61 -38.99 15.23
C SER A 9 -12.27 -38.29 13.92
N GLN A 10 -13.21 -38.24 12.99
CA GLN A 10 -13.10 -37.49 11.75
C GLN A 10 -12.90 -36.00 12.09
N GLN A 11 -11.66 -35.52 11.97
CA GLN A 11 -11.34 -34.13 12.20
C GLN A 11 -11.84 -33.30 11.02
N TYR A 12 -12.90 -32.52 11.24
CA TYR A 12 -13.39 -31.60 10.22
C TYR A 12 -12.47 -30.38 10.11
N PRO A 13 -12.17 -29.92 8.88
CA PRO A 13 -11.37 -28.72 8.70
C PRO A 13 -12.09 -27.50 9.30
N THR A 14 -11.31 -26.61 9.93
CA THR A 14 -11.86 -25.37 10.48
C THR A 14 -12.42 -24.47 9.38
N LEU A 15 -13.38 -23.61 9.72
CA LEU A 15 -13.93 -22.60 8.79
C LEU A 15 -12.82 -21.71 8.17
N ALA A 16 -11.79 -21.38 8.94
CA ALA A 16 -10.64 -20.63 8.43
C ALA A 16 -9.84 -21.42 7.37
N HIS A 17 -9.70 -22.73 7.53
CA HIS A 17 -9.04 -23.60 6.56
C HIS A 17 -9.84 -23.66 5.25
N LEU A 18 -11.15 -23.94 5.33
CA LEU A 18 -12.03 -23.98 4.16
C LEU A 18 -12.03 -22.65 3.39
N LYS A 19 -12.05 -21.51 4.10
CA LYS A 19 -11.93 -20.18 3.47
C LYS A 19 -10.61 -19.98 2.73
N ARG A 20 -9.49 -20.44 3.28
CA ARG A 20 -8.17 -20.35 2.62
C ARG A 20 -8.14 -21.24 1.37
N GLN A 21 -8.64 -22.47 1.47
CA GLN A 21 -8.71 -23.42 0.36
C GLN A 21 -9.58 -22.88 -0.78
N SER A 22 -10.76 -22.32 -0.46
CA SER A 22 -11.63 -21.68 -1.45
C SER A 22 -10.93 -20.54 -2.19
N LYS A 23 -10.23 -19.64 -1.48
CA LYS A 23 -9.46 -18.55 -2.11
C LYS A 23 -8.32 -19.06 -2.98
N ALA A 24 -7.61 -20.09 -2.53
CA ALA A 24 -6.52 -20.69 -3.29
C ALA A 24 -7.03 -21.32 -4.58
N LEU A 25 -8.14 -22.07 -4.52
CA LEU A 25 -8.77 -22.67 -5.70
C LEU A 25 -9.29 -21.61 -6.67
N ALA A 26 -9.91 -20.53 -6.17
CA ALA A 26 -10.35 -19.42 -7.01
C ALA A 26 -9.18 -18.74 -7.75
N PHE A 27 -8.02 -18.61 -7.09
CA PHE A 27 -6.83 -18.07 -7.74
C PHE A 27 -6.21 -19.04 -8.75
N GLN A 28 -6.13 -20.34 -8.43
CA GLN A 28 -5.61 -21.36 -9.35
C GLN A 28 -6.45 -21.43 -10.62
N THR A 29 -7.78 -21.54 -10.48
CA THR A 29 -8.70 -21.56 -11.62
C THR A 29 -8.61 -20.30 -12.48
N PHE A 30 -8.39 -19.12 -11.87
CA PHE A 30 -8.12 -17.89 -12.60
C PHE A 30 -6.77 -17.94 -13.34
N ALA A 31 -5.72 -18.42 -12.68
CA ALA A 31 -4.39 -18.52 -13.25
C ALA A 31 -4.35 -19.50 -14.44
N ASP A 32 -5.03 -20.63 -14.35
CA ASP A 32 -5.15 -21.61 -15.43
C ASP A 32 -5.86 -21.01 -16.65
N ARG A 33 -6.84 -20.13 -16.42
CA ARG A 33 -7.59 -19.46 -17.48
C ARG A 33 -6.89 -18.21 -18.03
N TRP A 34 -5.90 -17.67 -17.30
CA TRP A 34 -5.21 -16.42 -17.67
C TRP A 34 -4.63 -16.43 -19.08
N PRO A 35 -3.95 -17.48 -19.58
CA PRO A 35 -3.39 -17.47 -20.93
C PRO A 35 -4.44 -17.23 -22.03
N SER A 36 -5.68 -17.69 -21.81
CA SER A 36 -6.80 -17.48 -22.75
C SER A 36 -7.42 -16.08 -22.68
N LEU A 37 -7.26 -15.38 -21.56
CA LEU A 37 -7.84 -14.05 -21.32
C LEU A 37 -6.81 -12.92 -21.44
N CYS A 38 -5.51 -13.25 -21.36
CA CYS A 38 -4.43 -12.29 -21.29
C CYS A 38 -4.36 -11.46 -22.58
N PRO A 39 -4.49 -10.12 -22.51
CA PRO A 39 -4.26 -9.26 -23.65
C PRO A 39 -2.86 -9.50 -24.23
N ARG A 40 -2.74 -9.45 -25.57
CA ARG A 40 -1.47 -9.70 -26.27
C ARG A 40 -0.31 -8.87 -25.72
N GLN A 41 -0.56 -7.59 -25.44
CA GLN A 41 0.44 -6.67 -24.86
C GLN A 41 1.03 -7.20 -23.53
N TYR A 42 0.23 -7.83 -22.68
CA TYR A 42 0.68 -8.38 -21.41
C TYR A 42 1.34 -9.75 -21.57
N ALA A 43 0.89 -10.55 -22.54
CA ALA A 43 1.53 -11.80 -22.90
C ALA A 43 2.96 -11.57 -23.43
N ASP A 44 3.14 -10.57 -24.30
CA ASP A 44 4.45 -10.18 -24.85
C ASP A 44 5.43 -9.73 -23.75
N LEU A 45 4.91 -9.12 -22.68
CA LEU A 45 5.68 -8.70 -21.50
C LEU A 45 5.91 -9.84 -20.48
N GLY A 46 5.42 -11.05 -20.75
CA GLY A 46 5.53 -12.18 -19.81
C GLY A 46 4.78 -11.96 -18.49
N THR A 47 3.70 -11.16 -18.51
CA THR A 47 2.96 -10.81 -17.31
C THR A 47 2.13 -11.99 -16.81
N VAL A 48 2.53 -12.51 -15.65
CA VAL A 48 1.81 -13.60 -14.97
C VAL A 48 0.73 -13.06 -14.02
N PRO A 49 -0.39 -13.79 -13.84
CA PRO A 49 -1.42 -13.39 -12.91
C PRO A 49 -0.86 -13.48 -11.50
N ARG A 50 -0.98 -12.39 -10.73
CA ARG A 50 -0.49 -12.30 -9.35
C ARG A 50 -1.68 -11.96 -8.44
N PRO A 51 -1.73 -12.49 -7.21
CA PRO A 51 -2.72 -12.05 -6.24
C PRO A 51 -2.62 -10.55 -6.05
N LYS A 52 -3.78 -9.89 -5.90
CA LYS A 52 -3.85 -8.46 -5.62
C LYS A 52 -3.02 -8.15 -4.35
N PRO A 53 -1.94 -7.37 -4.45
CA PRO A 53 -1.15 -7.02 -3.27
C PRO A 53 -1.97 -6.09 -2.36
N PRO A 54 -1.73 -6.14 -1.04
CA PRO A 54 -2.55 -5.41 -0.05
C PRO A 54 -2.55 -3.90 -0.27
N GLU A 55 -1.49 -3.34 -0.86
CA GLU A 55 -1.38 -1.91 -1.20
C GLU A 55 -2.41 -1.49 -2.24
N LEU A 56 -2.85 -2.38 -3.14
CA LEU A 56 -3.92 -2.06 -4.11
C LEU A 56 -5.32 -2.03 -3.48
N CYS A 57 -5.46 -2.36 -2.19
CA CYS A 57 -6.71 -2.17 -1.45
C CYS A 57 -6.84 -0.75 -0.89
N LEU A 58 -5.79 0.07 -0.98
CA LEU A 58 -5.80 1.45 -0.52
C LEU A 58 -6.67 2.33 -1.45
N PRO A 59 -7.26 3.42 -0.94
CA PRO A 59 -7.98 4.37 -1.77
C PRO A 59 -7.10 4.90 -2.91
N ARG A 60 -7.66 4.98 -4.12
CA ARG A 60 -6.91 5.32 -5.35
C ARG A 60 -6.08 6.62 -5.22
N HIS A 61 -6.65 7.64 -4.58
CA HIS A 61 -5.97 8.94 -4.42
C HIS A 61 -4.78 8.89 -3.46
N LEU A 62 -4.79 7.97 -2.46
CA LEU A 62 -3.67 7.76 -1.54
C LEU A 62 -2.62 6.84 -2.14
N LEU A 63 -3.07 5.80 -2.85
CA LEU A 63 -2.19 4.88 -3.56
C LEU A 63 -1.31 5.62 -4.57
N GLY A 64 -1.86 6.57 -5.32
CA GLY A 64 -1.06 7.38 -6.25
C GLY A 64 0.06 8.16 -5.55
N ARG A 65 -0.22 8.72 -4.37
CA ARG A 65 0.78 9.47 -3.58
C ARG A 65 1.84 8.55 -2.97
N LEU A 66 1.43 7.38 -2.49
CA LEU A 66 2.36 6.35 -2.02
C LEU A 66 3.28 5.94 -3.17
N TYR A 67 2.72 5.64 -4.34
CA TYR A 67 3.47 5.25 -5.53
C TYR A 67 4.52 6.30 -5.89
N MET A 68 4.11 7.57 -6.02
CA MET A 68 5.01 8.69 -6.27
C MET A 68 6.15 8.73 -5.24
N ALA A 69 5.81 8.63 -3.95
CA ALA A 69 6.80 8.66 -2.89
C ALA A 69 7.79 7.47 -2.96
N THR A 70 7.31 6.26 -3.23
CA THR A 70 8.16 5.05 -3.34
C THR A 70 9.10 5.12 -4.54
N SER A 71 8.59 5.56 -5.69
CA SER A 71 9.35 5.62 -6.93
C SER A 71 10.22 6.87 -7.01
N HIS A 72 10.15 7.77 -6.02
CA HIS A 72 10.78 9.10 -6.05
C HIS A 72 10.41 9.93 -7.29
N HIS A 73 9.31 9.57 -7.95
CA HIS A 73 8.81 10.25 -9.15
C HIS A 73 7.55 11.02 -8.80
N GLY A 74 7.41 12.21 -9.38
CA GLY A 74 6.26 13.07 -9.16
C GLY A 74 6.65 14.51 -8.87
N ASP A 75 5.74 15.22 -8.20
CA ASP A 75 5.89 16.62 -7.79
C ASP A 75 6.85 16.74 -6.59
N PHE A 76 8.08 16.30 -6.77
CA PHE A 76 9.17 16.44 -5.81
C PHE A 76 10.27 17.31 -6.40
N THR A 77 10.88 18.11 -5.53
CA THR A 77 11.92 19.07 -5.90
C THR A 77 13.03 18.41 -6.71
N VAL A 78 13.55 17.27 -6.23
CA VAL A 78 14.63 16.52 -6.89
C VAL A 78 14.26 16.08 -8.31
N CYS A 79 13.02 15.64 -8.52
CA CYS A 79 12.56 15.21 -9.84
C CYS A 79 12.55 16.40 -10.80
N HIS A 80 11.97 17.52 -10.41
CA HIS A 80 11.88 18.72 -11.25
C HIS A 80 13.24 19.38 -11.52
N GLU A 81 14.14 19.40 -10.53
CA GLU A 81 15.52 19.88 -10.68
C GLU A 81 16.30 19.02 -11.68
N THR A 82 16.16 17.69 -11.61
CA THR A 82 16.85 16.76 -12.51
C THR A 82 16.38 16.91 -13.96
N PHE A 83 15.08 17.14 -14.17
CA PHE A 83 14.49 17.26 -15.52
C PHE A 83 14.37 18.71 -16.03
N GLY A 84 14.82 19.71 -15.26
CA GLY A 84 14.84 21.11 -15.68
C GLY A 84 13.45 21.74 -15.87
N HIS A 85 12.44 21.26 -15.15
CA HIS A 85 11.07 21.78 -15.26
C HIS A 85 10.95 23.17 -14.57
N GLN A 86 10.73 24.23 -15.35
CA GLN A 86 10.72 25.62 -14.85
C GLN A 86 9.41 26.01 -14.14
N ASP A 87 8.28 25.41 -14.52
CA ASP A 87 6.95 25.79 -14.01
C ASP A 87 6.51 24.98 -12.77
N ALA A 88 7.44 24.27 -12.14
CA ALA A 88 7.13 23.36 -11.04
C ALA A 88 7.08 24.07 -9.68
N LEU A 89 6.06 23.76 -8.88
CA LEU A 89 5.97 24.22 -7.49
C LEU A 89 6.89 23.38 -6.60
N LEU A 90 8.18 23.75 -6.54
CA LEU A 90 9.20 23.00 -5.80
C LEU A 90 8.99 23.03 -4.28
N TYR A 91 8.24 24.00 -3.76
CA TYR A 91 8.06 24.23 -2.34
C TYR A 91 6.61 24.03 -1.93
N CYS A 92 6.40 23.41 -0.76
CA CYS A 92 5.08 23.36 -0.15
C CYS A 92 4.69 24.74 0.42
N GLY A 93 3.44 24.91 0.88
CA GLY A 93 2.96 26.18 1.46
C GLY A 93 3.70 26.67 2.73
N ARG A 94 4.75 25.96 3.18
CA ARG A 94 5.69 26.39 4.23
C ARG A 94 7.07 26.79 3.70
N GLY A 95 7.25 26.90 2.39
CA GLY A 95 8.55 27.18 1.78
C GLY A 95 9.57 26.06 1.99
N LYS A 96 9.13 24.81 2.20
CA LYS A 96 10.03 23.65 2.31
C LYS A 96 9.98 22.84 1.03
N PRO A 97 11.12 22.31 0.57
CA PRO A 97 11.17 21.49 -0.63
C PRO A 97 10.25 20.28 -0.46
N LYS A 98 9.50 19.96 -1.53
CA LYS A 98 8.67 18.76 -1.60
C LYS A 98 9.58 17.55 -1.71
N THR A 99 9.49 16.67 -0.71
CA THR A 99 10.19 15.39 -0.73
C THR A 99 9.20 14.25 -0.50
N PRO A 100 9.52 13.03 -0.97
CA PRO A 100 8.66 11.85 -0.85
C PRO A 100 8.08 11.63 0.53
N VAL A 101 8.85 11.96 1.57
CA VAL A 101 8.47 11.72 2.97
C VAL A 101 8.06 12.96 3.74
N ARG A 102 8.17 14.16 3.15
CA ARG A 102 7.95 15.42 3.87
C ARG A 102 6.50 15.57 4.33
N SER A 103 5.54 15.11 3.54
CA SER A 103 4.10 15.11 3.88
C SER A 103 3.87 14.41 5.21
N TYR A 104 4.51 13.25 5.39
CA TYR A 104 4.39 12.38 6.56
C TYR A 104 5.02 12.98 7.83
N PHE A 105 6.15 13.68 7.67
CA PHE A 105 6.87 14.28 8.80
C PHE A 105 6.62 15.78 8.97
N CYS A 106 5.67 16.35 8.22
CA CYS A 106 5.33 17.76 8.31
C CYS A 106 4.88 18.11 9.74
N LYS A 107 5.41 19.21 10.31
CA LYS A 107 5.02 19.67 11.66
C LYS A 107 3.50 19.92 11.76
N ARG A 108 2.88 20.35 10.67
CA ARG A 108 1.45 20.66 10.56
C ARG A 108 0.61 19.38 10.56
N GLY A 109 0.98 18.44 9.70
CA GLY A 109 0.42 17.09 9.68
C GLY A 109 0.52 16.43 11.05
N ARG A 110 1.73 16.39 11.64
CA ARG A 110 1.97 15.83 12.98
C ARG A 110 1.16 16.46 14.12
N LYS A 111 0.77 17.73 13.99
CA LYS A 111 -0.12 18.37 14.99
C LYS A 111 -1.56 17.93 14.82
N ALA A 112 -2.03 17.74 13.59
CA ALA A 112 -3.37 17.25 13.28
C ALA A 112 -3.51 15.72 13.47
N THR A 113 -2.41 14.96 13.33
CA THR A 113 -2.43 13.51 13.47
C THR A 113 -2.82 13.08 14.89
N PRO A 114 -3.79 12.15 15.05
CA PRO A 114 -4.13 11.55 16.34
C PRO A 114 -2.91 11.01 17.09
N ARG A 115 -2.90 11.12 18.43
CA ARG A 115 -1.74 10.79 19.27
C ARG A 115 -1.20 9.38 19.04
N HIS A 116 -2.08 8.39 18.89
CA HIS A 116 -1.69 7.00 18.69
C HIS A 116 -1.00 6.77 17.33
N LEU A 117 -1.50 7.38 16.25
CA LEU A 117 -0.85 7.35 14.93
C LEU A 117 0.47 8.10 14.94
N ARG A 118 0.50 9.27 15.59
CA ARG A 118 1.73 10.07 15.72
C ARG A 118 2.85 9.28 16.41
N GLN A 119 2.52 8.49 17.44
CA GLN A 119 3.49 7.63 18.12
C GLN A 119 4.00 6.51 17.21
N LYS A 120 3.11 5.85 16.45
CA LYS A 120 3.51 4.84 15.45
C LYS A 120 4.42 5.46 14.38
N MET A 121 4.04 6.61 13.83
CA MET A 121 4.81 7.35 12.83
C MET A 121 6.17 7.80 13.33
N SER A 122 6.28 8.21 14.61
CA SER A 122 7.57 8.61 15.18
C SER A 122 8.58 7.47 15.33
N LYS A 123 8.11 6.23 15.39
CA LYS A 123 8.93 5.02 15.51
C LYS A 123 9.22 4.37 14.15
N ALA A 124 8.55 4.81 13.10
CA ALA A 124 8.63 4.21 11.78
C ALA A 124 9.80 4.80 10.98
N SER A 125 10.62 3.95 10.37
CA SER A 125 11.63 4.37 9.40
C SER A 125 11.00 4.67 8.04
N VAL A 126 11.68 5.47 7.22
CA VAL A 126 11.25 5.74 5.83
C VAL A 126 11.15 4.44 5.04
N ASP A 127 12.13 3.55 5.18
CA ASP A 127 12.15 2.25 4.48
C ASP A 127 10.97 1.37 4.88
N PHE A 128 10.56 1.41 6.16
CA PHE A 128 9.37 0.70 6.60
C PHE A 128 8.10 1.29 5.99
N LEU A 129 7.97 2.63 6.01
CA LEU A 129 6.78 3.35 5.55
C LEU A 129 6.54 3.18 4.04
N LEU A 130 7.62 3.24 3.26
CA LEU A 130 7.56 3.19 1.79
C LEU A 130 7.81 1.77 1.23
N GLY A 131 8.51 0.91 1.96
CA GLY A 131 8.92 -0.41 1.48
C GLY A 131 8.04 -1.57 1.95
N THR A 132 7.02 -1.34 2.77
CA THR A 132 6.17 -2.43 3.31
C THR A 132 4.68 -2.13 3.22
N ALA A 133 3.87 -3.18 3.02
CA ALA A 133 2.41 -3.12 3.07
C ALA A 133 1.89 -2.48 4.37
N LYS A 134 2.49 -2.85 5.51
CA LYS A 134 2.10 -2.32 6.83
C LYS A 134 2.42 -0.84 6.96
N GLY A 135 3.55 -0.41 6.43
CA GLY A 135 3.94 1.00 6.35
C GLY A 135 2.98 1.79 5.47
N ALA A 136 2.67 1.28 4.28
CA ALA A 136 1.71 1.88 3.37
C ALA A 136 0.31 2.06 4.00
N SER A 137 -0.18 1.04 4.71
CA SER A 137 -1.44 1.15 5.46
C SER A 137 -1.37 2.20 6.57
N LEU A 138 -0.27 2.27 7.33
CA LEU A 138 -0.09 3.28 8.38
C LEU A 138 -0.08 4.70 7.80
N LEU A 139 0.56 4.89 6.64
CA LEU A 139 0.57 6.16 5.93
C LEU A 139 -0.85 6.55 5.49
N CYS A 140 -1.60 5.61 4.93
CA CYS A 140 -2.98 5.87 4.52
C CYS A 140 -3.88 6.22 5.71
N GLU A 141 -3.79 5.47 6.80
CA GLU A 141 -4.53 5.76 8.05
C GLU A 141 -4.23 7.18 8.56
N CYS A 142 -2.97 7.62 8.49
CA CYS A 142 -2.59 8.99 8.85
C CYS A 142 -3.15 10.03 7.89
N MET A 143 -3.18 9.75 6.59
CA MET A 143 -3.68 10.66 5.56
C MET A 143 -5.18 10.84 5.65
N GLU A 144 -5.93 9.75 5.82
CA GLU A 144 -7.39 9.77 6.03
C GLU A 144 -7.75 10.51 7.32
N ALA A 145 -7.01 10.28 8.41
CA ALA A 145 -7.29 10.94 9.68
C ALA A 145 -7.01 12.46 9.67
N THR A 146 -6.22 12.95 8.72
CA THR A 146 -5.76 14.35 8.72
C THR A 146 -6.16 15.14 7.49
N ASN A 147 -6.70 14.50 6.46
CA ASN A 147 -7.00 15.13 5.17
C ASN A 147 -5.82 15.99 4.67
N PHE A 148 -4.59 15.51 4.85
CA PHE A 148 -3.39 16.36 4.79
C PHE A 148 -3.29 17.19 3.51
N PHE A 149 -3.63 16.58 2.38
CA PHE A 149 -3.48 17.20 1.06
C PHE A 149 -4.67 18.02 0.59
N THR A 150 -5.73 18.11 1.39
CA THR A 150 -6.89 18.96 1.12
C THR A 150 -7.03 20.05 2.17
N GLU A 151 -6.74 19.76 3.44
CA GLU A 151 -6.95 20.70 4.55
C GLU A 151 -5.65 21.29 5.13
N ILE A 152 -4.54 20.52 5.14
CA ILE A 152 -3.32 20.93 5.86
C ILE A 152 -2.31 21.60 4.94
N CYS A 153 -2.04 21.00 3.78
CA CYS A 153 -1.12 21.51 2.79
C CYS A 153 -1.58 21.09 1.39
N PRO A 154 -2.52 21.84 0.78
CA PRO A 154 -3.04 21.53 -0.55
C PRO A 154 -1.97 21.54 -1.64
N THR A 155 -0.94 22.36 -1.46
CA THR A 155 0.18 22.52 -2.41
C THR A 155 1.32 21.52 -2.15
N HIS A 156 1.04 20.35 -1.55
CA HIS A 156 2.03 19.30 -1.32
C HIS A 156 1.82 18.10 -2.24
#